data_AF-A0A6C0B7K3-F1
#
_entry.id   AF-A0A6C0B7K3-F1
#
_cell.length_a   1.000
_cell.length_b   1.000
_cell.length_c   1.000
_cell.angle_alpha   90.00
_cell.angle_beta   90.00
_cell.angle_gamma   90.00
#
_symmetry.space_group_name_H-M   'P 1'
#
loop_
_entity.id
_entity.type
_entity.pdbx_description
1 polymer ?
#
loop_
_entity_poly.entity_id
_entity_poly.type
_entity_poly.pdbx_seq_one_letter_code
_entity_poly.pdbx_strand_id
1 'polypeptide(L)'
;MTSPIVFTTTDKKTPTLVYDEAYPSSHRAYFMKTPDNRVFAESRYRGDGVFAGKSYFELLGELNLPPKSNITDIAAFGRAIAAGTTKIIRKTRDNNIEMREIIYPGIYEDDELIWRNRKPEICCQCVYPETQGATVECECDFCLAFQ
;
A
#
# COMPACT_ATOMS: atom_id res chain seq x y z
N MET A 1 2.26 18.55 11.28
CA MET A 1 2.05 17.10 11.22
C MET A 1 1.56 16.79 9.82
N THR A 2 2.28 15.97 9.07
CA THR A 2 1.80 15.43 7.79
C THR A 2 0.61 14.52 8.08
N SER A 3 -0.50 14.69 7.37
CA SER A 3 -1.66 13.80 7.52
C SER A 3 -1.23 12.34 7.27
N PRO A 4 -1.74 11.38 8.04
CA PRO A 4 -1.40 9.98 7.84
C PRO A 4 -1.80 9.54 6.41
N ILE A 5 -0.91 8.79 5.77
CA ILE A 5 -1.15 8.17 4.46
C ILE A 5 -1.70 6.78 4.74
N VAL A 6 -3.02 6.72 4.82
CA VAL A 6 -3.76 5.49 5.04
C VAL A 6 -4.19 4.95 3.68
N PHE A 7 -3.97 3.67 3.43
CA PHE A 7 -4.40 3.03 2.19
C PHE A 7 -5.64 2.17 2.41
N THR A 8 -6.40 1.88 1.36
CA THR A 8 -7.34 0.76 1.37
C THR A 8 -6.64 -0.52 0.94
N THR A 9 -7.01 -1.64 1.56
CA THR A 9 -6.62 -2.96 1.11
C THR A 9 -7.12 -3.19 -0.32
N THR A 10 -6.35 -3.93 -1.08
CA THR A 10 -6.53 -4.07 -2.54
C THR A 10 -7.68 -5.02 -2.86
N ASP A 11 -7.92 -5.98 -1.97
CA ASP A 11 -8.95 -7.00 -2.03
C ASP A 11 -10.27 -6.52 -1.40
N LYS A 12 -10.27 -6.19 -0.12
CA LYS A 12 -11.49 -5.88 0.66
C LYS A 12 -11.88 -4.41 0.59
N LYS A 13 -10.98 -3.53 0.12
CA LYS A 13 -11.18 -2.08 0.11
C LYS A 13 -11.42 -1.50 1.50
N THR A 14 -10.95 -2.19 2.53
CA THR A 14 -10.96 -1.76 3.93
C THR A 14 -9.80 -0.81 4.18
N PRO A 15 -9.97 0.30 4.92
CA PRO A 15 -8.84 1.13 5.33
C PRO A 15 -7.86 0.30 6.16
N THR A 16 -6.56 0.43 5.86
CA THR A 16 -5.51 0.05 6.82
C THR A 16 -5.70 0.88 8.09
N LEU A 17 -5.43 0.30 9.25
CA LEU A 17 -5.58 0.99 10.53
C LEU A 17 -4.20 1.30 11.11
N VAL A 18 -4.06 2.51 11.67
CA VAL A 18 -2.87 2.84 12.45
C VAL A 18 -2.89 2.00 13.71
N TYR A 19 -1.77 1.38 14.05
CA TYR A 19 -1.66 0.55 15.24
C TYR A 19 -1.99 1.35 16.51
N ASP A 20 -2.93 0.83 17.29
CA ASP A 20 -3.37 1.38 18.57
C ASP A 20 -3.70 0.24 19.54
N GLU A 21 -3.02 0.20 20.68
CA GLU A 21 -3.17 -0.86 21.68
C GLU A 21 -4.61 -0.98 22.19
N ALA A 22 -5.40 0.11 22.18
CA ALA A 22 -6.79 0.09 22.63
C ALA A 22 -7.76 -0.58 21.64
N TYR A 23 -7.37 -0.78 20.37
CA TYR A 23 -8.27 -1.26 19.31
C TYR A 23 -7.71 -2.53 18.63
N PRO A 24 -8.24 -3.73 18.98
CA PRO A 24 -7.84 -5.02 18.42
C PRO A 24 -7.78 -5.07 16.88
N SER A 25 -8.70 -4.40 16.18
CA SER A 25 -8.75 -4.31 14.72
C SER A 25 -7.46 -3.74 14.10
N SER A 26 -6.74 -2.93 14.86
CA SER A 26 -5.52 -2.26 14.40
C SER A 26 -4.25 -3.10 14.52
N HIS A 27 -4.31 -4.24 15.22
CA HIS A 27 -3.14 -5.09 15.49
C HIS A 27 -2.83 -6.06 14.34
N ARG A 28 -3.63 -6.00 13.26
CA ARG A 28 -3.42 -6.80 12.06
C ARG A 28 -2.14 -6.39 11.36
N ALA A 29 -1.42 -7.38 10.85
CA ALA A 29 -0.32 -7.12 9.94
C ALA A 29 -0.86 -6.67 8.58
N TYR A 30 -0.17 -5.71 7.98
CA TYR A 30 -0.44 -5.29 6.60
C TYR A 30 0.77 -5.61 5.72
N PHE A 31 0.46 -6.01 4.49
CA PHE A 31 1.44 -6.51 3.54
C PHE A 31 1.40 -5.70 2.26
N MET A 32 2.55 -5.21 1.83
CA MET A 32 2.73 -4.69 0.47
C MET A 32 3.32 -5.77 -0.42
N LYS A 33 2.66 -6.08 -1.54
CA LYS A 33 3.02 -7.16 -2.46
C LYS A 33 3.27 -6.67 -3.88
N THR A 34 4.26 -7.24 -4.55
CA THR A 34 4.65 -6.91 -5.94
C THR A 34 4.19 -7.98 -6.93
N PRO A 35 4.27 -7.73 -8.27
CA PRO A 35 3.91 -8.74 -9.28
C PRO A 35 4.74 -10.02 -9.20
N ASP A 36 5.99 -9.93 -8.75
CA ASP A 36 6.90 -11.05 -8.52
C ASP A 36 6.75 -11.69 -7.13
N ASN A 37 5.63 -11.41 -6.43
CA ASN A 37 5.31 -11.93 -5.09
C ASN A 37 6.31 -11.58 -3.98
N ARG A 38 7.12 -10.52 -4.13
CA ARG A 38 7.86 -9.99 -2.98
C ARG A 38 6.88 -9.34 -2.02
N VAL A 39 7.10 -9.57 -0.72
CA VAL A 39 6.24 -9.12 0.37
C VAL A 39 7.03 -8.23 1.32
N PHE A 40 6.42 -7.11 1.72
CA PHE A 40 6.91 -6.21 2.75
C PHE A 40 5.84 -6.14 3.84
N ALA A 41 6.09 -6.74 5.01
CA ALA A 41 5.12 -6.88 6.09
C ALA A 41 5.34 -5.85 7.20
N GLU A 42 4.26 -5.27 7.72
CA GLU A 42 4.28 -4.33 8.83
C GLU A 42 3.19 -4.70 9.85
N SER A 43 3.62 -5.14 11.03
CA SER A 43 2.71 -5.52 12.12
C SER A 43 2.24 -4.32 12.94
N ARG A 44 2.99 -3.21 12.92
CA ARG A 44 2.65 -1.98 13.64
C ARG A 44 2.58 -0.81 12.67
N TYR A 45 1.56 -0.85 11.81
CA TYR A 45 1.43 0.14 10.76
C TYR A 45 1.24 1.54 11.34
N ARG A 46 2.08 2.48 10.91
CA ARG A 46 2.14 3.84 11.46
C ARG A 46 1.29 4.85 10.70
N GLY A 47 0.63 4.44 9.62
CA GLY A 47 -0.08 5.36 8.73
C GLY A 47 0.85 6.29 7.95
N ASP A 48 2.07 5.85 7.62
CA ASP A 48 3.06 6.60 6.85
C ASP A 48 3.26 6.06 5.42
N GLY A 49 2.52 5.01 5.06
CA GLY A 49 2.68 4.32 3.78
C GLY A 49 3.98 3.54 3.65
N VAL A 50 4.62 3.19 4.77
CA VAL A 50 5.84 2.40 4.82
C VAL A 50 5.52 1.01 5.36
N PHE A 51 6.02 -0.02 4.67
CA PHE A 51 5.89 -1.41 5.09
C PHE A 51 7.27 -2.06 5.10
N ALA A 52 7.70 -2.65 6.22
CA ALA A 52 9.06 -3.20 6.41
C ALA A 52 10.18 -2.24 5.95
N GLY A 53 10.03 -0.94 6.21
CA GLY A 53 10.99 0.09 5.79
C GLY A 53 10.91 0.51 4.31
N LYS A 54 10.06 -0.10 3.49
CA LYS A 54 9.84 0.28 2.09
C LYS A 54 8.63 1.20 1.94
N SER A 55 8.85 2.38 1.37
CA SER A 55 7.74 3.31 1.05
C SER A 55 6.93 2.81 -0.15
N TYR A 56 5.60 2.88 -0.05
CA TYR A 56 4.69 2.59 -1.16
C TYR A 56 5.04 3.41 -2.42
N PHE A 57 5.29 4.72 -2.26
CA PHE A 57 5.59 5.58 -3.41
C PHE A 57 6.95 5.28 -4.02
N GLU A 58 7.95 4.96 -3.20
CA GLU A 58 9.24 4.53 -3.71
C GLU A 58 9.10 3.24 -4.53
N LEU A 59 8.44 2.22 -3.98
CA LEU A 59 8.22 0.96 -4.69
C LEU A 59 7.39 1.14 -5.97
N LEU A 60 6.33 1.96 -5.92
CA LEU A 60 5.54 2.32 -7.10
C LEU A 60 6.43 2.97 -8.17
N GLY A 61 7.35 3.85 -7.78
CA GLY A 61 8.32 4.46 -8.69
C GLY A 61 9.26 3.43 -9.32
N GLU A 62 9.81 2.51 -8.52
CA GLU A 62 10.72 1.45 -9.00
C GLU A 62 10.07 0.53 -10.02
N LEU A 63 8.86 0.03 -9.73
CA LEU A 63 8.13 -0.91 -10.61
C LEU A 63 7.81 -0.31 -11.98
N ASN A 64 7.78 1.02 -12.04
CA ASN A 64 7.34 1.78 -13.20
C ASN A 64 8.46 2.61 -13.85
N LEU A 65 9.69 2.50 -13.34
CA LEU A 65 10.82 3.27 -13.83
C LEU A 65 11.10 2.92 -15.30
N PRO A 66 11.12 3.91 -16.22
CA PRO A 66 11.49 3.64 -17.60
C PRO A 66 12.93 3.12 -17.71
N PRO A 67 13.22 2.16 -18.60
CA PRO A 67 14.59 1.76 -18.88
C PRO A 67 15.44 2.97 -19.31
N LYS A 68 16.63 3.12 -18.74
CA LYS A 68 17.55 4.25 -19.01
C LYS A 68 16.99 5.64 -18.64
N SER A 69 16.12 5.68 -17.63
CA SER A 69 15.60 6.91 -17.04
C SER A 69 16.70 7.71 -16.31
N ASN A 70 16.62 9.04 -16.37
CA ASN A 70 17.43 9.97 -15.56
C ASN A 70 16.73 10.37 -14.24
N ILE A 71 15.62 9.73 -13.88
CA ILE A 71 14.89 10.00 -12.63
C ILE A 71 15.77 9.54 -11.47
N THR A 72 16.12 10.47 -10.59
CA THR A 72 16.92 10.24 -9.39
C THR A 72 16.07 10.17 -8.12
N ASP A 73 14.98 10.93 -8.05
CA ASP A 73 14.00 10.87 -6.94
C ASP A 73 12.84 9.93 -7.29
N ILE A 74 13.05 8.65 -6.96
CA ILE A 74 12.11 7.56 -7.23
C ILE A 74 10.79 7.77 -6.46
N ALA A 75 10.85 8.27 -5.23
CA ALA A 75 9.66 8.48 -4.42
C ALA A 75 8.79 9.63 -4.96
N ALA A 76 9.40 10.73 -5.42
CA ALA A 76 8.67 11.80 -6.10
C ALA A 76 8.01 11.32 -7.40
N PHE A 77 8.72 10.51 -8.18
CA PHE A 77 8.17 9.89 -9.38
C PHE A 77 6.97 9.00 -9.07
N GLY A 78 7.08 8.14 -8.05
CA GLY A 78 5.95 7.32 -7.60
C GLY A 78 4.76 8.13 -7.08
N ARG A 79 4.98 9.23 -6.35
CA ARG A 79 3.90 10.16 -5.98
C ARG A 79 3.19 10.74 -7.20
N ALA A 80 3.94 11.11 -8.24
CA ALA A 80 3.36 11.63 -9.48
C ALA A 80 2.54 10.56 -10.23
N ILE A 81 3.00 9.31 -10.25
CA ILE A 81 2.22 8.17 -10.77
C ILE A 81 0.93 7.99 -9.96
N ALA A 82 1.03 7.96 -8.63
CA ALA A 82 -0.12 7.77 -7.75
C ALA A 82 -1.16 8.90 -7.91
N ALA A 83 -0.71 10.14 -8.12
CA ALA A 83 -1.59 11.28 -8.37
C ALA A 83 -2.19 11.29 -9.80
N GLY A 84 -1.70 10.45 -10.71
CA GLY A 84 -2.11 10.45 -12.12
C GLY A 84 -1.55 11.63 -12.93
N THR A 85 -0.58 12.37 -12.38
CA THR A 85 0.05 13.51 -13.06
C THR A 85 1.16 13.10 -14.01
N THR A 86 1.60 11.84 -13.94
CA THR A 86 2.60 11.24 -14.82
C THR A 86 2.05 10.01 -15.52
N LYS A 87 2.26 9.94 -16.84
CA LYS A 87 1.94 8.77 -17.67
C LYS A 87 3.24 8.07 -18.06
N ILE A 88 3.20 6.74 -18.15
CA ILE A 88 4.33 5.94 -18.63
C ILE A 88 4.08 5.64 -20.11
N ILE A 89 4.99 6.07 -20.97
CA ILE A 89 4.87 5.86 -22.42
C ILE A 89 6.04 5.03 -22.94
N ARG A 90 5.78 4.23 -23.97
CA ARG A 90 6.79 3.46 -24.70
C ARG A 90 6.72 3.83 -26.17
N LYS A 91 7.89 4.00 -26.79
CA LYS A 91 8.00 4.10 -28.25
C LYS A 91 8.12 2.70 -28.85
N THR A 92 7.24 2.38 -29.79
CA THR A 92 7.31 1.11 -30.53
C THR A 92 8.39 1.15 -31.61
N ARG A 93 8.67 0.00 -32.23
CA ARG A 93 9.61 -0.08 -33.37
C ARG A 93 9.14 0.75 -34.56
N ASP A 94 7.83 0.90 -34.72
CA ASP A 94 7.19 1.66 -35.81
C ASP A 94 7.03 3.16 -35.49
N ASN A 95 7.79 3.67 -34.52
CA ASN A 95 7.73 5.06 -34.04
C ASN A 95 6.40 5.51 -33.39
N ASN A 96 5.47 4.59 -33.13
CA ASN A 96 4.23 4.92 -32.41
C ASN A 96 4.49 5.10 -30.90
N ILE A 97 3.67 5.92 -30.25
CA ILE A 97 3.69 6.13 -28.79
C ILE A 97 2.53 5.37 -28.17
N GLU A 98 2.84 4.42 -27.30
CA GLU A 98 1.86 3.64 -26.56
C GLU A 98 1.94 3.96 -25.07
N MET A 99 0.78 4.06 -24.42
CA MET A 99 0.71 4.14 -22.96
C MET A 99 0.96 2.76 -22.36
N ARG A 100 1.93 2.66 -21.45
CA ARG A 100 2.19 1.44 -20.69
C ARG A 100 1.23 1.40 -19.50
N GLU A 101 0.71 0.21 -19.22
CA GLU A 101 -0.02 -0.04 -17.98
C GLU A 101 0.87 0.23 -16.77
N ILE A 102 0.35 0.98 -15.79
CA ILE A 102 1.03 1.25 -14.53
C ILE A 102 0.91 0.01 -13.64
N ILE A 103 2.03 -0.40 -13.05
CA ILE A 103 2.11 -1.52 -12.13
C ILE A 103 1.98 -0.99 -10.70
N TYR A 104 0.90 -1.33 -10.00
CA TYR A 104 0.66 -0.91 -8.61
C TYR A 104 1.10 -2.00 -7.62
N PRO A 105 1.87 -1.66 -6.57
CA PRO A 105 1.99 -2.53 -5.40
C PRO A 105 0.60 -2.78 -4.82
N GLY A 106 0.28 -4.02 -4.48
CA GLY A 106 -0.94 -4.34 -3.75
C GLY A 106 -0.70 -4.19 -2.25
N ILE A 107 -1.71 -3.75 -1.52
CA ILE A 107 -1.74 -3.66 -0.05
C ILE A 107 -2.80 -4.63 0.46
N TYR A 108 -2.47 -5.49 1.42
CA TYR A 108 -3.31 -6.58 1.91
C TYR A 108 -3.24 -6.70 3.44
N GLU A 109 -4.20 -7.39 4.04
CA GLU A 109 -4.18 -7.83 5.46
C GLU A 109 -3.67 -9.28 5.63
N ASP A 110 -3.47 -9.99 4.52
CA ASP A 110 -3.15 -11.41 4.47
C ASP A 110 -2.17 -11.65 3.30
N ASP A 111 -1.06 -12.36 3.56
CA ASP A 111 0.00 -12.58 2.59
C ASP A 111 -0.29 -13.73 1.60
N GLU A 112 -1.26 -14.59 1.91
CA GLU A 112 -1.74 -15.66 1.03
C GLU A 112 -2.47 -15.10 -0.22
N LEU A 113 -2.90 -13.83 -0.16
CA LEU A 113 -3.61 -13.19 -1.25
C LEU A 113 -2.72 -13.00 -2.48
N ILE A 114 -3.22 -13.45 -3.63
CA ILE A 114 -2.54 -13.32 -4.92
C ILE A 114 -2.52 -11.85 -5.33
N TRP A 115 -1.35 -11.36 -5.75
CA TRP A 115 -1.22 -10.00 -6.25
C TRP A 115 -2.13 -9.74 -7.45
N ARG A 116 -2.81 -8.58 -7.45
CA ARG A 116 -3.59 -8.06 -8.58
C ARG A 116 -3.18 -6.63 -8.87
N ASN A 117 -3.08 -6.28 -10.16
CA ASN A 117 -2.76 -4.91 -10.57
C ASN A 117 -3.95 -3.97 -10.32
N ARG A 118 -4.08 -3.49 -9.09
CA ARG A 118 -5.13 -2.54 -8.70
C ARG A 118 -4.50 -1.46 -7.85
N LYS A 119 -4.75 -0.21 -8.24
CA LYS A 119 -4.37 0.96 -7.44
C LYS A 119 -5.07 0.89 -6.07
N PRO A 120 -4.32 0.84 -4.95
CA PRO A 120 -4.88 1.08 -3.62
C PRO A 120 -5.33 2.54 -3.52
N GLU A 121 -6.43 2.79 -2.83
CA GLU A 121 -6.93 4.15 -2.63
C GLU A 121 -6.32 4.74 -1.36
N ILE A 122 -6.07 6.05 -1.35
CA ILE A 122 -5.68 6.75 -0.13
C ILE A 122 -6.97 7.14 0.57
N CYS A 123 -7.13 6.69 1.82
CA CYS A 123 -8.27 7.02 2.66
C CYS A 123 -7.89 8.15 3.62
N CYS A 124 -8.80 9.09 3.85
CA CYS A 124 -8.58 10.21 4.75
C CYS A 124 -8.94 9.89 6.21
N GLN A 125 -9.60 8.75 6.47
CA GLN A 125 -10.09 8.39 7.79
C GLN A 125 -9.93 6.89 8.05
N CYS A 126 -9.32 6.56 9.18
CA CYS A 126 -9.41 5.24 9.79
C CYS A 126 -10.56 5.29 10.81
N VAL A 127 -11.54 4.42 10.68
CA VAL A 127 -12.54 4.20 11.73
C VAL A 127 -12.34 2.78 12.24
N TYR A 128 -12.00 2.65 13.52
CA TYR A 128 -11.92 1.35 14.18
C TYR A 128 -13.32 0.75 14.28
N PRO A 129 -13.57 -0.47 13.76
CA PRO A 129 -14.88 -1.13 13.85
C PRO A 129 -15.48 -1.14 15.26
N GLU A 130 -14.65 -1.25 16.30
CA GLU A 130 -15.05 -1.24 17.72
C GLU A 130 -15.78 0.05 18.11
N THR A 131 -15.38 1.20 17.55
CA THR A 131 -16.05 2.50 17.79
C THR A 131 -17.46 2.55 17.18
N GLN A 132 -17.79 1.59 16.32
CA GLN A 132 -19.11 1.44 15.70
C GLN A 132 -19.91 0.29 16.34
N GLY A 133 -19.45 -0.23 17.49
CA GLY A 133 -20.09 -1.32 18.21
C GLY A 133 -19.83 -2.71 17.61
N ALA A 134 -18.88 -2.85 16.70
CA ALA A 134 -18.50 -4.16 16.18
C ALA A 134 -17.54 -4.87 17.15
N THR A 135 -17.79 -6.15 17.39
CA THR A 135 -16.83 -7.01 18.10
C THR A 135 -15.75 -7.46 17.12
N VAL A 136 -14.49 -7.33 17.52
CA VAL A 136 -13.34 -7.73 16.72
C VAL A 136 -12.50 -8.72 17.50
N GLU A 137 -12.22 -9.87 16.89
CA GLU A 137 -11.29 -10.86 17.42
C GLU A 137 -9.87 -10.51 16.95
N CYS A 138 -8.91 -10.65 17.87
CA CYS A 138 -7.49 -10.46 17.63
C CYS A 138 -6.69 -11.52 18.39
N GLU A 139 -5.76 -12.16 17.69
CA GLU A 139 -4.93 -13.25 18.19
C GLU A 139 -3.50 -12.79 18.56
N CYS A 140 -3.25 -11.48 18.65
CA CYS A 140 -1.92 -11.00 19.04
C CYS A 140 -1.67 -11.27 20.54
N ASP A 141 -0.40 -11.49 20.91
CA ASP A 141 0.01 -11.77 22.30
C ASP A 141 -0.56 -10.75 23.31
N PHE A 142 -0.64 -9.48 22.90
CA PHE A 142 -1.22 -8.42 23.71
C PHE A 142 -2.71 -8.67 23.99
N CYS A 143 -3.53 -8.90 22.96
CA CYS A 143 -4.96 -9.14 23.13
C CYS A 143 -5.23 -10.46 23.85
N LEU A 144 -4.46 -11.52 23.58
CA LEU A 144 -4.60 -12.81 24.25
C LEU A 144 -4.31 -12.73 25.76
N ALA A 145 -3.46 -11.79 26.20
CA ALA A 145 -3.16 -11.62 27.62
C ALA A 145 -4.31 -11.01 28.44
N PHE A 146 -5.34 -10.46 27.79
CA PHE A 146 -6.50 -9.82 28.44
C PHE A 146 -7.84 -10.51 28.14
N GLN A 147 -7.84 -11.69 27.50
CA GLN A 147 -9.00 -12.56 27.29
C GLN A 147 -9.25 -13.46 28.50
#